data_AF-A0A9P1IVF8-F1
#
_entry.id   AF-A0A9P1IVF8-F1
#
_cell.length_a   1.000
_cell.length_b   1.000
_cell.length_c   1.000
_cell.angle_alpha   90.00
_cell.angle_beta   90.00
_cell.angle_gamma   90.00
#
_symmetry.space_group_name_H-M   'P 1'
#
loop_
_entity.id
_entity.type
_entity.pdbx_description
1 polymer ?
#
loop_
_entity_poly.entity_id
_entity_poly.type
_entity_poly.pdbx_seq_one_letter_code
_entity_poly.pdbx_strand_id
1 'polypeptide(L)'
;MGSLKSDSVLVWMADRSSYVESTPGTVLRIKNPSKFAENNMGFKDQQGELIELKWESIFKLRPTLIEINHGRNPLKELMNNLEENYESSEISAFFDKVKVLSLHMADISADDLIKLLDKFSLLAAFSFAETRFTSDEWSRILTKLSTLHIRGIDISDNVMEQVAQHLNISLMKLSGNPGVDVKHFRNGIEFVTVTALVVQELFFTGETDAEQFLDVLPTSFPRLQTLIWDWNVVDPELSIDDRTKNIIAKLIDVNQKLNLSTFAIIAYTPSDDHKTAICETARLLTNSKLENVQLYQFASKGLSNGMSNFSLIVAGNNAKKSQRIDRNVYNRSINNSTNGKIAQIMR
;
A
#
# COMPACT_ATOMS: atom_id res chain seq x y z
N MET A 1 -27.59 36.10 -3.78
CA MET A 1 -28.06 35.15 -4.81
C MET A 1 -27.79 33.76 -4.26
N GLY A 2 -28.82 33.02 -3.88
CA GLY A 2 -28.66 31.69 -3.32
C GLY A 2 -28.22 30.72 -4.41
N SER A 3 -27.08 30.06 -4.20
CA SER A 3 -26.69 28.90 -5.00
C SER A 3 -27.83 27.87 -4.92
N LEU A 4 -28.40 27.49 -6.07
CA LEU A 4 -29.37 26.41 -6.16
C LEU A 4 -28.60 25.11 -5.90
N LYS A 5 -28.61 24.69 -4.62
CA LYS A 5 -28.10 23.40 -4.17
C LYS A 5 -28.70 22.30 -5.05
N SER A 6 -27.85 21.58 -5.78
CA SER A 6 -28.28 20.33 -6.42
C SER A 6 -28.55 19.33 -5.31
N ASP A 7 -29.80 18.93 -5.14
CA ASP A 7 -30.20 17.96 -4.09
C ASP A 7 -29.60 16.56 -4.33
N SER A 8 -29.15 16.30 -5.55
CA SER A 8 -28.61 15.02 -6.01
C SER A 8 -27.21 15.14 -6.62
N VAL A 9 -26.52 14.00 -6.62
CA VAL A 9 -25.24 13.77 -7.27
C VAL A 9 -25.32 12.45 -8.04
N LEU A 10 -24.74 12.44 -9.25
CA LEU A 10 -24.61 11.23 -10.05
C LEU A 10 -23.37 10.45 -9.58
N VAL A 11 -23.55 9.20 -9.16
CA VAL A 11 -22.46 8.32 -8.73
C VAL A 11 -22.43 7.06 -9.58
N TRP A 12 -21.24 6.56 -9.88
CA TRP A 12 -21.08 5.23 -10.46
C TRP A 12 -21.04 4.19 -9.33
N MET A 13 -21.92 3.20 -9.39
CA MET A 13 -21.99 2.11 -8.42
C MET A 13 -21.77 0.76 -9.11
N ALA A 14 -20.85 -0.02 -8.59
CA ALA A 14 -20.58 -1.38 -9.08
C ALA A 14 -21.65 -2.37 -8.60
N ASP A 15 -22.06 -3.28 -9.48
CA ASP A 15 -22.89 -4.42 -9.15
C ASP A 15 -22.19 -5.31 -8.12
N ARG A 16 -22.93 -5.79 -7.12
CA ARG A 16 -22.39 -6.74 -6.16
C ARG A 16 -22.20 -8.10 -6.82
N SER A 17 -20.94 -8.51 -7.00
CA SER A 17 -20.58 -9.87 -7.40
C SER A 17 -20.82 -10.93 -6.32
N SER A 18 -21.02 -10.55 -5.05
CA SER A 18 -21.32 -11.47 -3.95
C SER A 18 -22.28 -10.85 -2.94
N TYR A 19 -23.35 -11.59 -2.60
CA TYR A 19 -24.36 -11.18 -1.60
C TYR A 19 -23.92 -11.43 -0.14
N VAL A 20 -22.77 -12.07 0.09
CA VAL A 20 -22.45 -12.69 1.39
C VAL A 20 -21.32 -11.99 2.14
N GLU A 21 -20.47 -11.20 1.48
CA GLU A 21 -19.33 -10.57 2.15
C GLU A 21 -19.62 -9.14 2.59
N SER A 22 -19.63 -8.94 3.91
CA SER A 22 -19.46 -7.63 4.52
C SER A 22 -18.13 -7.04 4.06
N THR A 23 -18.16 -6.08 3.13
CA THR A 23 -17.00 -5.20 2.92
C THR A 23 -16.89 -4.35 4.17
N PRO A 24 -15.82 -4.47 4.99
CA PRO A 24 -15.68 -3.61 6.16
C PRO A 24 -15.27 -2.22 5.66
N GLY A 25 -16.27 -1.41 5.36
CA GLY A 25 -16.13 0.01 5.03
C GLY A 25 -16.41 0.37 3.57
N THR A 26 -16.85 1.62 3.39
CA THR A 26 -17.08 2.24 2.08
C THR A 26 -15.78 2.82 1.54
N VAL A 27 -15.53 2.66 0.25
CA VAL A 27 -14.44 3.33 -0.49
C VAL A 27 -15.02 4.47 -1.31
N LEU A 28 -14.52 5.68 -1.09
CA LEU A 28 -14.82 6.83 -1.93
C LEU A 28 -13.69 7.01 -2.94
N ARG A 29 -13.99 6.80 -4.23
CA ARG A 29 -13.03 7.00 -5.33
C ARG A 29 -13.30 8.30 -6.04
N ILE A 30 -12.30 9.18 -6.09
CA ILE A 30 -12.33 10.46 -6.79
C ILE A 30 -11.44 10.32 -8.02
N LYS A 31 -12.05 10.15 -9.19
CA LYS A 31 -11.35 9.93 -10.46
C LYS A 31 -12.06 10.62 -11.61
N ASN A 32 -11.41 10.73 -12.76
CA ASN A 32 -12.03 11.30 -13.96
C ASN A 32 -13.24 10.44 -14.41
N PRO A 33 -14.37 11.03 -14.86
CA PRO A 33 -15.54 10.29 -15.32
C PRO A 33 -15.26 9.26 -16.42
N SER A 34 -14.29 9.54 -17.30
CA SER A 34 -13.85 8.59 -18.35
C SER A 34 -13.26 7.29 -17.81
N LYS A 35 -12.99 7.22 -16.50
CA LYS A 35 -12.37 6.08 -15.81
C LYS A 35 -13.32 5.42 -14.79
N PHE A 36 -14.60 5.79 -14.72
CA PHE A 36 -15.52 5.31 -13.67
C PHE A 36 -15.69 3.79 -13.62
N ALA A 37 -15.61 3.10 -14.77
CA ALA A 37 -15.67 1.64 -14.87
C ALA A 37 -14.30 0.97 -15.01
N GLU A 38 -13.20 1.62 -14.60
CA GLU A 38 -11.84 1.07 -14.64
C GLU A 38 -11.18 1.10 -13.25
N ASN A 39 -10.38 0.10 -12.95
CA ASN A 39 -9.44 0.15 -11.83
C ASN A 39 -8.24 1.07 -12.16
N ASN A 40 -7.35 1.26 -11.19
CA ASN A 40 -6.19 2.16 -11.32
C ASN A 40 -5.21 1.76 -12.44
N MET A 41 -5.29 0.54 -12.95
CA MET A 41 -4.46 0.01 -14.06
C MET A 41 -5.17 0.11 -15.42
N GLY A 42 -6.39 0.66 -15.48
CA GLY A 42 -7.18 0.75 -16.70
C GLY A 42 -7.90 -0.55 -17.09
N PHE A 43 -7.88 -1.59 -16.25
CA PHE A 43 -8.71 -2.76 -16.47
C PHE A 43 -10.15 -2.44 -16.07
N LYS A 44 -11.11 -2.94 -16.85
CA LYS A 44 -12.53 -2.79 -16.53
C LYS A 44 -12.82 -3.34 -15.13
N ASP A 45 -13.46 -2.53 -14.30
CA ASP A 45 -14.03 -2.93 -13.02
C ASP A 45 -15.24 -3.88 -13.25
N GLN A 46 -15.93 -4.26 -12.17
CA GLN A 46 -17.17 -5.03 -12.26
C GLN A 46 -18.23 -4.24 -13.06
N GLN A 47 -19.26 -4.95 -13.57
CA GLN A 47 -20.42 -4.27 -14.15
C GLN A 47 -21.04 -3.32 -13.12
N GLY A 48 -21.72 -2.28 -13.59
CA GLY A 48 -22.29 -1.25 -12.74
C GLY A 48 -22.95 -0.16 -13.56
N GLU A 49 -23.62 0.75 -12.87
CA GLU A 49 -24.46 1.78 -13.48
C GLU A 49 -24.27 3.14 -12.81
N LEU A 50 -24.69 4.19 -13.53
CA LEU A 50 -24.75 5.54 -12.97
C LEU A 50 -26.10 5.70 -12.27
N ILE A 51 -26.06 6.01 -10.98
CA ILE A 51 -27.23 6.19 -10.13
C ILE A 51 -27.23 7.61 -9.59
N GLU A 52 -28.37 8.27 -9.68
CA GLU A 52 -28.58 9.56 -9.05
C GLU A 52 -28.97 9.37 -7.59
N LEU A 53 -28.16 9.90 -6.67
CA LEU A 53 -28.39 9.79 -5.23
C LEU A 53 -28.52 11.18 -4.60
N LYS A 54 -29.41 11.28 -3.60
CA LYS A 54 -29.46 12.46 -2.74
C LYS A 54 -28.22 12.54 -1.88
N TRP A 55 -27.71 13.74 -1.67
CA TRP A 55 -26.54 13.95 -0.81
C TRP A 55 -26.72 13.40 0.61
N GLU A 56 -27.90 13.54 1.22
CA GLU A 56 -28.19 12.93 2.53
C GLU A 56 -27.92 11.42 2.59
N SER A 57 -28.10 10.72 1.47
CA SER A 57 -27.79 9.29 1.37
C SER A 57 -26.29 9.05 1.25
N ILE A 58 -25.58 9.90 0.49
CA ILE A 58 -24.11 9.87 0.39
C ILE A 58 -23.47 10.11 1.75
N PHE A 59 -23.92 11.12 2.51
CA PHE A 59 -23.38 11.44 3.84
C PHE A 59 -23.51 10.28 4.85
N LYS A 60 -24.50 9.38 4.65
CA LYS A 60 -24.67 8.17 5.48
C LYS A 60 -23.65 7.08 5.17
N LEU A 61 -23.01 7.09 3.99
CA LEU A 61 -22.06 6.05 3.58
C LEU A 61 -20.74 6.09 4.35
N ARG A 62 -20.35 7.26 4.87
CA ARG A 62 -19.16 7.52 5.71
C ARG A 62 -17.92 6.73 5.28
N PRO A 63 -17.16 7.21 4.27
CA PRO A 63 -16.02 6.48 3.74
C PRO A 63 -14.99 6.16 4.80
N THR A 64 -14.41 4.96 4.67
CA THR A 64 -13.29 4.48 5.49
C THR A 64 -11.95 4.57 4.75
N LEU A 65 -12.01 4.62 3.42
CA LEU A 65 -10.89 4.78 2.51
C LEU A 65 -11.27 5.81 1.45
N ILE A 66 -10.35 6.70 1.14
CA ILE A 66 -10.42 7.61 0.01
C ILE A 66 -9.30 7.26 -0.97
N GLU A 67 -9.64 7.16 -2.25
CA GLU A 67 -8.67 6.99 -3.34
C GLU A 67 -8.85 8.16 -4.31
N ILE A 68 -7.78 8.91 -4.58
CA ILE A 68 -7.75 9.96 -5.60
C ILE A 68 -6.87 9.46 -6.73
N ASN A 69 -7.47 9.22 -7.89
CA ASN A 69 -6.81 8.52 -8.99
C ASN A 69 -6.85 9.33 -10.29
N HIS A 70 -5.74 9.27 -11.02
CA HIS A 70 -5.52 9.87 -12.33
C HIS A 70 -5.59 11.41 -12.35
N GLY A 71 -5.06 11.98 -13.43
CA GLY A 71 -5.18 13.41 -13.70
C GLY A 71 -6.63 13.82 -14.00
N ARG A 72 -6.93 15.12 -13.84
CA ARG A 72 -8.29 15.68 -14.04
C ARG A 72 -9.36 14.98 -13.18
N ASN A 73 -8.99 14.57 -11.97
CA ASN A 73 -9.94 14.12 -10.96
C ASN A 73 -10.67 15.35 -10.38
N PRO A 74 -11.95 15.24 -9.98
CA PRO A 74 -12.74 16.38 -9.56
C PRO A 74 -12.61 16.71 -8.06
N LEU A 75 -11.41 16.54 -7.47
CA LEU A 75 -11.23 16.74 -6.02
C LEU A 75 -11.55 18.18 -5.62
N LYS A 76 -11.03 19.16 -6.36
CA LYS A 76 -11.21 20.58 -6.06
C LYS A 76 -12.69 20.97 -6.14
N GLU A 77 -13.37 20.52 -7.19
CA GLU A 77 -14.79 20.75 -7.40
C GLU A 77 -15.64 20.09 -6.30
N LEU A 78 -15.30 18.85 -5.91
CA LEU A 78 -15.95 18.16 -4.80
C LEU A 78 -15.78 18.95 -3.49
N MET A 79 -14.56 19.37 -3.17
CA MET A 79 -14.27 20.11 -1.93
C MET A 79 -14.98 21.46 -1.89
N ASN A 80 -14.98 22.21 -3.00
CA ASN A 80 -15.70 23.48 -3.09
C ASN A 80 -17.21 23.26 -2.97
N ASN A 81 -17.76 22.26 -3.65
CA ASN A 81 -19.19 21.95 -3.55
C ASN A 81 -19.59 21.58 -2.11
N LEU A 82 -18.78 20.77 -1.41
CA LEU A 82 -19.04 20.43 -0.03
C LEU A 82 -19.04 21.68 0.87
N GLU A 83 -18.04 22.55 0.75
CA GLU A 83 -17.91 23.74 1.60
C GLU A 83 -18.93 24.84 1.30
N GLU A 84 -19.40 24.95 0.06
CA GLU A 84 -20.42 25.94 -0.32
C GLU A 84 -21.84 25.54 0.11
N ASN A 85 -22.10 24.24 0.30
CA ASN A 85 -23.47 23.71 0.45
C ASN A 85 -23.75 23.00 1.78
N TYR A 86 -22.73 22.78 2.62
CA TYR A 86 -22.82 22.04 3.87
C TYR A 86 -21.99 22.68 4.98
N GLU A 87 -22.45 22.50 6.21
CA GLU A 87 -21.75 23.00 7.38
C GLU A 87 -20.46 22.20 7.64
N SER A 88 -19.46 22.86 8.23
CA SER A 88 -18.17 22.21 8.55
C SER A 88 -18.32 20.97 9.44
N SER A 89 -19.33 20.95 10.32
CA SER A 89 -19.65 19.81 11.19
C SER A 89 -20.18 18.61 10.40
N GLU A 90 -20.99 18.85 9.35
CA GLU A 90 -21.52 17.80 8.47
C GLU A 90 -20.41 17.18 7.63
N ILE A 91 -19.55 18.03 7.04
CA ILE A 91 -18.39 17.59 6.26
C ILE A 91 -17.44 16.77 7.14
N SER A 92 -17.17 17.23 8.37
CA SER A 92 -16.34 16.50 9.32
C SER A 92 -16.96 15.15 9.70
N ALA A 93 -18.28 15.10 9.90
CA ALA A 93 -19.00 13.87 10.19
C ALA A 93 -19.00 12.89 9.01
N PHE A 94 -18.93 13.37 7.78
CA PHE A 94 -18.80 12.52 6.59
C PHE A 94 -17.46 11.78 6.56
N PHE A 95 -16.37 12.47 6.93
CA PHE A 95 -15.02 11.92 6.90
C PHE A 95 -14.54 11.32 8.23
N ASP A 96 -15.39 11.24 9.26
CA ASP A 96 -15.02 10.80 10.61
C ASP A 96 -14.46 9.37 10.69
N LYS A 97 -14.86 8.51 9.74
CA LYS A 97 -14.41 7.11 9.65
C LYS A 97 -13.23 6.90 8.72
N VAL A 98 -12.74 7.91 8.04
CA VAL A 98 -11.60 7.76 7.12
C VAL A 98 -10.39 7.29 7.92
N LYS A 99 -9.77 6.20 7.46
CA LYS A 99 -8.53 5.65 8.04
C LYS A 99 -7.40 5.61 7.03
N VAL A 100 -7.72 5.57 5.74
CA VAL A 100 -6.72 5.46 4.69
C VAL A 100 -7.01 6.48 3.59
N LEU A 101 -5.96 7.13 3.13
CA LEU A 101 -5.98 7.97 1.93
C LEU A 101 -4.93 7.44 0.96
N SER A 102 -5.31 7.27 -0.31
CA SER A 102 -4.41 6.83 -1.38
C SER A 102 -4.46 7.80 -2.55
N LEU A 103 -3.28 8.14 -3.09
CA LEU A 103 -3.11 8.94 -4.31
C LEU A 103 -2.45 8.07 -5.38
N HIS A 104 -2.98 8.06 -6.60
CA HIS A 104 -2.38 7.29 -7.69
C HIS A 104 -2.46 8.05 -9.01
N MET A 105 -1.31 8.44 -9.58
CA MET A 105 -1.25 9.30 -10.79
C MET A 105 -2.10 10.57 -10.65
N ALA A 106 -2.31 11.03 -9.42
CA ALA A 106 -3.20 12.13 -9.11
C ALA A 106 -2.51 13.46 -9.44
N ASP A 107 -3.14 14.23 -10.33
CA ASP A 107 -2.72 15.60 -10.64
C ASP A 107 -3.55 16.56 -9.77
N ILE A 108 -3.12 16.74 -8.51
CA ILE A 108 -3.76 17.63 -7.53
C ILE A 108 -2.71 18.58 -6.97
N SER A 109 -3.13 19.79 -6.58
CA SER A 109 -2.24 20.71 -5.88
C SER A 109 -2.05 20.29 -4.42
N ALA A 110 -0.92 20.66 -3.82
CA ALA A 110 -0.69 20.43 -2.39
C ALA A 110 -1.75 21.12 -1.51
N ASP A 111 -2.23 22.31 -1.93
CA ASP A 111 -3.25 23.06 -1.20
C ASP A 111 -4.60 22.33 -1.20
N ASP A 112 -5.02 21.77 -2.34
CA ASP A 112 -6.26 20.99 -2.42
C ASP A 112 -6.18 19.71 -1.57
N LEU A 113 -5.01 19.06 -1.55
CA LEU A 113 -4.78 17.89 -0.70
C LEU A 113 -4.83 18.27 0.79
N ILE A 114 -4.14 19.34 1.20
CA ILE A 114 -4.15 19.81 2.59
C ILE A 114 -5.56 20.19 3.02
N LYS A 115 -6.32 20.86 2.15
CA LYS A 115 -7.72 21.21 2.37
C LYS A 115 -8.61 19.99 2.63
N LEU A 116 -8.36 18.87 1.95
CA LEU A 116 -9.01 17.59 2.25
C LEU A 116 -8.53 17.02 3.60
N LEU A 117 -7.22 17.00 3.85
CA LEU A 117 -6.64 16.49 5.10
C LEU A 117 -7.13 17.26 6.34
N ASP A 118 -7.48 18.54 6.20
CA ASP A 118 -8.09 19.37 7.25
C ASP A 118 -9.46 18.86 7.69
N LYS A 119 -10.13 18.02 6.89
CA LYS A 119 -11.43 17.42 7.25
C LYS A 119 -11.27 16.14 8.07
N PHE A 120 -10.05 15.64 8.24
CA PHE A 120 -9.80 14.40 8.97
C PHE A 120 -9.40 14.70 10.42
N SER A 121 -9.94 13.91 11.34
CA SER A 121 -9.51 13.93 12.75
C SER A 121 -8.35 12.98 13.02
N LEU A 122 -8.26 11.90 12.24
CA LEU A 122 -7.21 10.89 12.33
C LEU A 122 -7.06 10.22 10.97
N LEU A 123 -5.83 9.92 10.58
CA LEU A 123 -5.53 9.12 9.41
C LEU A 123 -4.57 8.01 9.84
N ALA A 124 -4.92 6.74 9.64
CA ALA A 124 -4.07 5.63 10.03
C ALA A 124 -2.96 5.38 9.01
N ALA A 125 -3.29 5.48 7.72
CA ALA A 125 -2.33 5.25 6.65
C ALA A 125 -2.48 6.21 5.48
N PHE A 126 -1.35 6.55 4.86
CA PHE A 126 -1.26 7.35 3.66
C PHE A 126 -0.43 6.62 2.61
N SER A 127 -0.93 6.52 1.38
CA SER A 127 -0.22 5.90 0.27
C SER A 127 -0.26 6.82 -0.93
N PHE A 128 0.84 6.90 -1.67
CA PHE A 128 0.90 7.68 -2.89
C PHE A 128 1.77 6.97 -3.93
N ALA A 129 1.46 7.18 -5.21
CA ALA A 129 2.25 6.71 -6.33
C ALA A 129 2.11 7.69 -7.50
N GLU A 130 3.22 7.92 -8.22
CA GLU A 130 3.25 8.74 -9.44
C GLU A 130 2.67 10.16 -9.25
N THR A 131 2.94 10.79 -8.10
CA THR A 131 2.59 12.18 -7.82
C THR A 131 3.71 13.14 -8.25
N ARG A 132 3.38 14.38 -8.55
CA ARG A 132 4.33 15.40 -9.04
C ARG A 132 4.62 16.53 -8.05
N PHE A 133 4.41 16.29 -6.75
CA PHE A 133 4.71 17.29 -5.73
C PHE A 133 6.21 17.57 -5.63
N THR A 134 6.55 18.83 -5.44
CA THR A 134 7.89 19.32 -5.14
C THR A 134 8.29 19.01 -3.68
N SER A 135 9.57 19.16 -3.35
CA SER A 135 10.08 18.97 -1.97
C SER A 135 9.39 19.90 -0.95
N ASP A 136 9.14 21.16 -1.33
CA ASP A 136 8.47 22.14 -0.45
C ASP A 136 7.01 21.77 -0.22
N GLU A 137 6.32 21.33 -1.28
CA GLU A 137 4.95 20.81 -1.17
C GLU A 137 4.89 19.57 -0.27
N TRP A 138 5.82 18.62 -0.44
CA TRP A 138 5.90 17.44 0.42
C TRP A 138 6.15 17.80 1.88
N SER A 139 7.01 18.78 2.16
CA SER A 139 7.25 19.24 3.53
C SER A 139 5.97 19.77 4.18
N ARG A 140 5.16 20.53 3.44
CA ARG A 140 3.84 21.02 3.90
C ARG A 140 2.85 19.88 4.11
N ILE A 141 2.76 18.94 3.16
CA ILE A 141 1.87 17.77 3.23
C ILE A 141 2.23 16.89 4.42
N LEU A 142 3.51 16.55 4.60
CA LEU A 142 4.02 15.70 5.67
C LEU A 142 3.86 16.36 7.04
N THR A 143 4.06 17.68 7.13
CA THR A 143 3.72 18.45 8.34
C THR A 143 2.26 18.27 8.69
N LYS A 144 1.34 18.41 7.73
CA LYS A 144 -0.09 18.17 7.98
C LYS A 144 -0.37 16.72 8.38
N LEU A 145 0.21 15.73 7.70
CA LEU A 145 0.05 14.31 8.03
C LEU A 145 0.55 13.96 9.44
N SER A 146 1.62 14.63 9.91
CA SER A 146 2.11 14.45 11.28
C SER A 146 1.06 14.80 12.33
N THR A 147 0.25 15.85 12.09
CA THR A 147 -0.85 16.25 12.98
C THR A 147 -1.99 15.25 13.03
N LEU A 148 -2.11 14.39 12.00
CA LEU A 148 -3.11 13.32 11.92
C LEU A 148 -2.64 12.00 12.54
N HIS A 149 -1.43 11.98 13.12
CA HIS A 149 -0.82 10.83 13.79
C HIS A 149 -0.79 9.55 12.95
N ILE A 150 -0.37 9.69 11.68
CA ILE A 150 -0.26 8.56 10.76
C ILE A 150 0.66 7.45 11.29
N ARG A 151 0.25 6.20 11.07
CA ARG A 151 0.96 4.99 11.53
C ARG A 151 1.59 4.20 10.39
N GLY A 152 0.99 4.27 9.21
CA GLY A 152 1.42 3.59 7.99
C GLY A 152 1.70 4.59 6.87
N ILE A 153 2.79 4.39 6.13
CA ILE A 153 3.05 5.18 4.92
C ILE A 153 3.71 4.35 3.82
N ASP A 154 3.27 4.59 2.59
CA ASP A 154 3.95 4.16 1.37
C ASP A 154 4.90 5.26 0.90
N ILE A 155 6.15 4.94 0.59
CA ILE A 155 7.17 5.92 0.20
C ILE A 155 7.95 5.48 -1.04
N SER A 156 8.18 6.44 -1.92
CA SER A 156 9.14 6.41 -3.03
C SER A 156 10.34 7.32 -2.72
N ASP A 157 11.37 7.28 -3.57
CA ASP A 157 12.66 7.96 -3.36
C ASP A 157 12.55 9.46 -3.06
N ASN A 158 11.64 10.13 -3.76
CA ASN A 158 11.50 11.58 -3.78
C ASN A 158 11.05 12.22 -2.46
N VAL A 159 10.76 11.45 -1.41
CA VAL A 159 10.29 11.96 -0.10
C VAL A 159 11.05 11.41 1.10
N MET A 160 12.09 10.60 0.88
CA MET A 160 12.75 9.83 1.94
C MET A 160 13.19 10.69 3.12
N GLU A 161 13.91 11.78 2.84
CA GLU A 161 14.45 12.69 3.87
C GLU A 161 13.35 13.43 4.61
N GLN A 162 12.34 13.92 3.89
CA GLN A 162 11.23 14.66 4.47
C GLN A 162 10.39 13.75 5.37
N VAL A 163 10.17 12.49 4.99
CA VAL A 163 9.47 11.50 5.82
C VAL A 163 10.24 11.24 7.11
N ALA A 164 11.56 11.03 7.03
CA ALA A 164 12.41 10.81 8.21
C ALA A 164 12.39 11.98 9.19
N GLN A 165 12.29 13.22 8.69
CA GLN A 165 12.27 14.42 9.51
C GLN A 165 10.91 14.71 10.17
N HIS A 166 9.80 14.38 9.50
CA HIS A 166 8.48 14.86 9.91
C HIS A 166 7.57 13.80 10.54
N LEU A 167 7.85 12.51 10.32
CA LEU A 167 6.89 11.45 10.65
C LEU A 167 7.44 10.40 11.60
N ASN A 168 6.64 10.06 12.61
CA ASN A 168 6.86 8.94 13.53
C ASN A 168 5.93 7.78 13.16
N ILE A 169 6.32 6.99 12.18
CA ILE A 169 5.53 5.88 11.63
C ILE A 169 5.95 4.53 12.22
N SER A 170 4.99 3.61 12.32
CA SER A 170 5.26 2.23 12.76
C SER A 170 5.33 1.23 11.62
N LEU A 171 4.73 1.56 10.48
CA LEU A 171 4.63 0.72 9.30
C LEU A 171 5.06 1.53 8.07
N MET A 172 6.03 0.99 7.35
CA MET A 172 6.57 1.61 6.14
C MET A 172 6.51 0.60 5.00
N LYS A 173 6.21 1.10 3.80
CA LYS A 173 6.36 0.37 2.55
C LYS A 173 7.26 1.17 1.62
N LEU A 174 8.29 0.54 1.09
CA LEU A 174 9.13 1.10 0.04
C LEU A 174 8.56 0.65 -1.31
N SER A 175 7.93 1.57 -2.03
CA SER A 175 7.40 1.30 -3.36
C SER A 175 7.20 2.57 -4.18
N GLY A 176 6.97 2.40 -5.48
CA GLY A 176 6.66 3.48 -6.39
C GLY A 176 7.75 3.71 -7.42
N ASN A 177 7.45 4.60 -8.35
CA ASN A 177 8.34 4.96 -9.44
C ASN A 177 8.76 6.44 -9.28
N PRO A 178 10.05 6.74 -9.06
CA PRO A 178 11.17 5.79 -8.93
C PRO A 178 11.14 5.00 -7.61
N GLY A 179 11.69 3.78 -7.62
CA GLY A 179 11.92 2.98 -6.41
C GLY A 179 12.93 3.67 -5.49
N VAL A 180 13.11 3.19 -4.26
CA VAL A 180 13.96 3.89 -3.25
C VAL A 180 15.45 3.57 -3.46
N ASP A 181 16.32 4.59 -3.53
CA ASP A 181 17.77 4.44 -3.63
C ASP A 181 18.37 4.03 -2.27
N VAL A 182 19.10 2.92 -2.28
CA VAL A 182 19.77 2.34 -1.12
C VAL A 182 20.81 3.29 -0.51
N LYS A 183 21.34 4.24 -1.30
CA LYS A 183 22.29 5.25 -0.82
C LYS A 183 21.74 6.09 0.33
N HIS A 184 20.44 6.36 0.38
CA HIS A 184 19.84 7.09 1.51
C HIS A 184 20.14 6.39 2.85
N PHE A 185 20.05 5.06 2.88
CA PHE A 185 20.34 4.23 4.04
C PHE A 185 21.83 4.09 4.32
N ARG A 186 22.65 3.97 3.28
CA ARG A 186 24.12 3.98 3.43
C ARG A 186 24.65 5.31 3.97
N ASN A 187 23.96 6.41 3.69
CA ASN A 187 24.27 7.74 4.20
C ASN A 187 23.72 7.99 5.62
N GLY A 188 23.10 6.99 6.24
CA GLY A 188 22.68 7.04 7.64
C GLY A 188 21.24 7.49 7.87
N ILE A 189 20.33 7.39 6.90
CA ILE A 189 18.91 7.57 7.20
C ILE A 189 18.42 6.43 8.11
N GLU A 190 17.71 6.80 9.16
CA GLU A 190 17.19 5.87 10.18
C GLU A 190 15.71 6.12 10.44
N PHE A 191 14.97 5.03 10.60
CA PHE A 191 13.55 5.01 10.94
C PHE A 191 13.33 4.18 12.20
N VAL A 192 13.77 4.74 13.34
CA VAL A 192 13.80 4.04 14.64
C VAL A 192 12.43 3.63 15.18
N THR A 193 11.33 4.20 14.67
CA THR A 193 9.96 3.91 15.10
C THR A 193 9.29 2.81 14.26
N VAL A 194 9.87 2.45 13.11
CA VAL A 194 9.31 1.46 12.21
C VAL A 194 9.49 0.06 12.80
N THR A 195 8.37 -0.65 12.92
CA THR A 195 8.28 -2.02 13.45
C THR A 195 7.84 -3.02 12.39
N ALA A 196 7.26 -2.54 11.29
CA ALA A 196 6.90 -3.34 10.13
C ALA A 196 7.36 -2.64 8.86
N LEU A 197 8.09 -3.36 8.01
CA LEU A 197 8.64 -2.87 6.76
C LEU A 197 8.22 -3.80 5.64
N VAL A 198 7.73 -3.21 4.55
CA VAL A 198 7.51 -3.93 3.30
C VAL A 198 8.42 -3.35 2.23
N VAL A 199 9.21 -4.20 1.61
CA VAL A 199 10.20 -3.80 0.59
C VAL A 199 9.70 -4.35 -0.72
N GLN A 200 9.17 -3.47 -1.59
CA GLN A 200 8.56 -3.87 -2.84
C GLN A 200 9.33 -3.39 -4.07
N GLU A 201 9.87 -2.17 -4.04
CA GLU A 201 10.62 -1.60 -5.15
C GLU A 201 11.82 -0.79 -4.64
N LEU A 202 13.01 -1.10 -5.17
CA LEU A 202 14.24 -0.36 -4.95
C LEU A 202 14.67 0.32 -6.25
N PHE A 203 15.41 1.42 -6.15
CA PHE A 203 16.05 2.02 -7.30
C PHE A 203 17.30 1.22 -7.65
N PHE A 204 17.22 0.44 -8.73
CA PHE A 204 18.36 -0.33 -9.20
C PHE A 204 19.37 0.58 -9.88
N THR A 205 20.47 0.85 -9.18
CA THR A 205 21.67 1.50 -9.72
C THR A 205 22.72 0.47 -10.16
N GLY A 206 22.58 -0.77 -9.71
CA GLY A 206 23.36 -1.93 -10.14
C GLY A 206 22.78 -3.26 -9.67
N GLU A 207 23.55 -4.34 -9.84
CA GLU A 207 23.08 -5.71 -9.55
C GLU A 207 23.11 -6.07 -8.05
N THR A 208 23.63 -5.21 -7.18
CA THR A 208 23.85 -5.53 -5.75
C THR A 208 23.04 -4.69 -4.77
N ASP A 209 22.08 -3.89 -5.26
CA ASP A 209 21.32 -2.97 -4.40
C ASP A 209 20.51 -3.71 -3.33
N ALA A 210 19.93 -4.88 -3.65
CA ALA A 210 19.25 -5.72 -2.68
C ALA A 210 20.18 -6.16 -1.54
N GLU A 211 21.36 -6.66 -1.88
CA GLU A 211 22.38 -7.11 -0.94
C GLU A 211 22.89 -5.97 -0.05
N GLN A 212 23.10 -4.79 -0.65
CA GLN A 212 23.52 -3.59 0.06
C GLN A 212 22.42 -3.08 1.00
N PHE A 213 21.16 -3.16 0.59
CA PHE A 213 20.04 -2.75 1.44
C PHE A 213 19.89 -3.67 2.64
N LEU A 214 20.03 -4.99 2.44
CA LEU A 214 20.02 -5.96 3.54
C LEU A 214 21.15 -5.71 4.55
N ASP A 215 22.32 -5.25 4.11
CA ASP A 215 23.45 -4.95 5.01
C ASP A 215 23.18 -3.77 5.95
N VAL A 216 22.42 -2.77 5.49
CA VAL A 216 22.11 -1.56 6.28
C VAL A 216 20.80 -1.66 7.05
N LEU A 217 19.94 -2.65 6.72
CA LEU A 217 18.61 -2.81 7.29
C LEU A 217 18.60 -2.84 8.83
N PRO A 218 19.50 -3.56 9.53
CA PRO A 218 19.52 -3.57 10.99
C PRO A 218 19.85 -2.21 11.62
N THR A 219 20.66 -1.40 10.95
CA THR A 219 21.04 -0.06 11.42
C THR A 219 19.95 0.96 11.11
N SER A 220 19.39 0.93 9.91
CA SER A 220 18.33 1.87 9.49
C SER A 220 16.98 1.59 10.15
N PHE A 221 16.70 0.34 10.54
CA PHE A 221 15.43 -0.07 11.15
C PHE A 221 15.66 -0.90 12.43
N PRO A 222 16.25 -0.32 13.48
CA PRO A 222 16.72 -1.07 14.65
C PRO A 222 15.60 -1.70 15.50
N ARG A 223 14.34 -1.30 15.29
CA ARG A 223 13.16 -1.84 15.99
C ARG A 223 12.26 -2.70 15.12
N LEU A 224 12.75 -3.10 13.95
CA LEU A 224 11.95 -3.89 13.03
C LEU A 224 11.57 -5.24 13.64
N GLN A 225 10.29 -5.59 13.56
CA GLN A 225 9.74 -6.85 14.04
C GLN A 225 9.09 -7.67 12.92
N THR A 226 8.72 -7.01 11.83
CA THR A 226 8.05 -7.63 10.68
C THR A 226 8.70 -7.15 9.40
N LEU A 227 9.26 -8.07 8.61
CA LEU A 227 9.80 -7.80 7.29
C LEU A 227 8.99 -8.57 6.24
N ILE A 228 8.47 -7.87 5.24
CA ILE A 228 7.87 -8.46 4.05
C ILE A 228 8.75 -8.08 2.87
N TRP A 229 9.32 -9.08 2.22
CA TRP A 229 10.27 -8.94 1.13
C TRP A 229 9.60 -9.38 -0.18
N ASP A 230 9.34 -8.44 -1.09
CA ASP A 230 8.92 -8.78 -2.44
C ASP A 230 10.15 -9.13 -3.27
N TRP A 231 10.17 -10.32 -3.86
CA TRP A 231 11.33 -10.82 -4.61
C TRP A 231 11.64 -9.95 -5.85
N ASN A 232 10.69 -9.15 -6.33
CA ASN A 232 10.92 -8.21 -7.43
C ASN A 232 12.06 -7.20 -7.14
N VAL A 233 12.44 -6.99 -5.86
CA VAL A 233 13.61 -6.16 -5.51
C VAL A 233 14.95 -6.87 -5.73
N VAL A 234 14.93 -8.13 -6.14
CA VAL A 234 16.09 -8.95 -6.47
C VAL A 234 16.09 -9.28 -7.96
N ASP A 235 14.98 -9.87 -8.41
CA ASP A 235 14.77 -10.35 -9.78
C ASP A 235 13.25 -10.46 -10.04
N PRO A 236 12.76 -10.14 -11.26
CA PRO A 236 11.37 -10.40 -11.65
C PRO A 236 10.88 -11.83 -11.41
N GLU A 237 11.74 -12.85 -11.55
CA GLU A 237 11.38 -14.26 -11.38
C GLU A 237 12.34 -14.96 -10.40
N LEU A 238 11.79 -15.77 -9.49
CA LEU A 238 12.61 -16.49 -8.52
C LEU A 238 13.25 -17.72 -9.16
N SER A 239 14.56 -17.68 -9.38
CA SER A 239 15.41 -18.85 -9.68
C SER A 239 16.24 -19.25 -8.45
N ILE A 240 16.90 -20.42 -8.48
CA ILE A 240 17.88 -20.82 -7.46
C ILE A 240 19.27 -20.86 -8.08
N ASP A 241 20.01 -19.77 -7.90
CA ASP A 241 21.41 -19.61 -8.24
C ASP A 241 22.23 -19.20 -7.01
N ASP A 242 23.54 -18.96 -7.18
CA ASP A 242 24.42 -18.59 -6.08
C ASP A 242 24.08 -17.21 -5.51
N ARG A 243 23.59 -16.27 -6.33
CA ARG A 243 23.14 -14.95 -5.88
C ARG A 243 21.90 -15.07 -5.00
N THR A 244 20.92 -15.87 -5.41
CA THR A 244 19.70 -16.14 -4.64
C THR A 244 20.02 -16.77 -3.29
N LYS A 245 20.92 -17.76 -3.27
CA LYS A 245 21.39 -18.37 -2.00
C LYS A 245 22.06 -17.35 -1.09
N ASN A 246 22.88 -16.45 -1.64
CA ASN A 246 23.50 -15.35 -0.89
C ASN A 246 22.46 -14.37 -0.31
N ILE A 247 21.45 -14.00 -1.09
CA ILE A 247 20.37 -13.12 -0.63
C ILE A 247 19.52 -13.79 0.47
N ILE A 248 19.19 -15.07 0.30
CA ILE A 248 18.48 -15.85 1.34
C ILE A 248 19.32 -15.89 2.63
N ALA A 249 20.64 -16.12 2.52
CA ALA A 249 21.53 -16.11 3.68
C ALA A 249 21.55 -14.73 4.38
N LYS A 250 21.59 -13.64 3.63
CA LYS A 250 21.47 -12.27 4.17
C LYS A 250 20.12 -12.01 4.83
N LEU A 251 19.02 -12.46 4.24
CA LEU A 251 17.68 -12.34 4.85
C LEU A 251 17.61 -13.11 6.18
N ILE A 252 18.21 -14.29 6.26
CA ILE A 252 18.33 -15.07 7.51
C ILE A 252 19.16 -14.31 8.55
N ASP A 253 20.30 -13.73 8.15
CA ASP A 253 21.16 -12.93 9.03
C ASP A 253 20.40 -11.70 9.57
N VAL A 254 19.66 -10.98 8.72
CA VAL A 254 18.78 -9.88 9.13
C VAL A 254 17.74 -10.36 10.14
N ASN A 255 17.09 -11.50 9.87
CA ASN A 255 16.11 -12.10 10.79
C ASN A 255 16.72 -12.40 12.17
N GLN A 256 17.95 -12.92 12.21
CA GLN A 256 18.65 -13.23 13.46
C GLN A 256 19.11 -11.98 14.21
N LYS A 257 19.72 -11.01 13.50
CA LYS A 257 20.20 -9.75 14.08
C LYS A 257 19.07 -8.91 14.69
N LEU A 258 17.92 -8.84 14.01
CA LEU A 258 16.76 -8.06 14.45
C LEU A 258 15.76 -8.89 15.28
N ASN A 259 15.97 -10.20 15.39
CA ASN A 259 15.04 -11.13 16.04
C ASN A 259 13.59 -10.92 15.56
N LEU A 260 13.37 -10.98 14.24
CA LEU A 260 12.08 -10.67 13.65
C LEU A 260 11.00 -11.63 14.17
N SER A 261 9.89 -11.06 14.64
CA SER A 261 8.71 -11.83 15.05
C SER A 261 7.96 -12.45 13.87
N THR A 262 8.11 -11.85 12.69
CA THR A 262 7.45 -12.28 11.46
C THR A 262 8.30 -11.89 10.25
N PHE A 263 8.45 -12.83 9.33
CA PHE A 263 9.21 -12.68 8.11
C PHE A 263 8.38 -13.25 6.95
N ALA A 264 8.34 -12.57 5.82
CA ALA A 264 7.64 -13.07 4.65
C ALA A 264 8.40 -12.78 3.36
N ILE A 265 8.35 -13.72 2.41
CA ILE A 265 8.85 -13.56 1.04
C ILE A 265 7.67 -13.73 0.09
N ILE A 266 7.46 -12.76 -0.80
CA ILE A 266 6.48 -12.84 -1.89
C ILE A 266 7.27 -12.97 -3.19
N ALA A 267 6.96 -13.98 -4.01
CA ALA A 267 7.65 -14.19 -5.28
C ALA A 267 6.67 -14.50 -6.42
N TYR A 268 6.96 -13.97 -7.60
CA TYR A 268 6.33 -14.41 -8.84
C TYR A 268 6.92 -15.77 -9.24
N THR A 269 6.03 -16.75 -9.44
CA THR A 269 6.37 -18.17 -9.66
C THR A 269 5.48 -18.77 -10.75
N PRO A 270 5.63 -18.35 -12.02
CA PRO A 270 4.69 -18.69 -13.09
C PRO A 270 4.81 -20.11 -13.65
N SER A 271 5.96 -20.77 -13.49
CA SER A 271 6.24 -22.09 -14.06
C SER A 271 6.63 -23.10 -12.98
N ASP A 272 6.69 -24.38 -13.34
CA ASP A 272 7.04 -25.45 -12.41
C ASP A 272 8.51 -25.37 -11.93
N ASP A 273 9.41 -24.83 -12.76
CA ASP A 273 10.80 -24.54 -12.35
C ASP A 273 10.83 -23.50 -11.23
N HIS A 274 10.06 -22.40 -11.37
CA HIS A 274 9.94 -21.38 -10.33
C HIS A 274 9.23 -21.89 -9.07
N LYS A 275 8.25 -22.81 -9.21
CA LYS A 275 7.63 -23.48 -8.06
C LYS A 275 8.62 -24.40 -7.33
N THR A 276 9.51 -25.05 -8.06
CA THR A 276 10.60 -25.84 -7.47
C THR A 276 11.56 -24.92 -6.72
N ALA A 277 11.93 -23.78 -7.32
CA ALA A 277 12.78 -22.78 -6.71
C ALA A 277 12.21 -22.27 -5.36
N ILE A 278 10.93 -21.88 -5.30
CA ILE A 278 10.35 -21.41 -4.04
C ILE A 278 10.26 -22.51 -2.96
N CYS A 279 10.06 -23.77 -3.36
CA CYS A 279 10.10 -24.89 -2.41
C CYS A 279 11.50 -25.09 -1.83
N GLU A 280 12.54 -24.94 -2.64
CA GLU A 280 13.92 -24.97 -2.18
C GLU A 280 14.22 -23.79 -1.24
N THR A 281 13.77 -22.58 -1.57
CA THR A 281 13.87 -21.40 -0.67
C THR A 281 13.22 -21.69 0.68
N ALA A 282 12.00 -22.22 0.71
CA ALA A 282 11.31 -22.59 1.96
C ALA A 282 12.11 -23.64 2.76
N ARG A 283 12.73 -24.61 2.08
CA ARG A 283 13.59 -25.62 2.71
C ARG A 283 14.86 -25.00 3.30
N LEU A 284 15.51 -24.07 2.60
CA LEU A 284 16.70 -23.36 3.09
C LEU A 284 16.39 -22.55 4.35
N LEU A 285 15.24 -21.87 4.38
CA LEU A 285 14.78 -21.13 5.56
C LEU A 285 14.51 -22.08 6.74
N THR A 286 13.87 -23.22 6.47
CA THR A 286 13.58 -24.25 7.49
C THR A 286 14.88 -24.83 8.06
N ASN A 287 15.84 -25.19 7.20
CA ASN A 287 17.14 -25.73 7.61
C ASN A 287 17.96 -24.73 8.45
N SER A 288 17.74 -23.44 8.21
CA SER A 288 18.35 -22.33 8.97
C SER A 288 17.67 -22.06 10.32
N LYS A 289 16.77 -22.97 10.75
CA LYS A 289 16.05 -22.93 12.03
C LYS A 289 15.13 -21.71 12.19
N LEU A 290 14.61 -21.15 11.10
CA LEU A 290 13.49 -20.22 11.20
C LEU A 290 12.24 -20.97 11.69
N GLU A 291 11.54 -20.37 12.64
CA GLU A 291 10.34 -20.98 13.22
C GLU A 291 9.14 -20.90 12.26
N ASN A 292 8.30 -21.94 12.25
CA ASN A 292 6.99 -21.99 11.58
C ASN A 292 7.00 -21.55 10.10
N VAL A 293 7.98 -22.00 9.32
CA VAL A 293 8.02 -21.73 7.88
C VAL A 293 6.82 -22.40 7.19
N GLN A 294 6.02 -21.59 6.49
CA GLN A 294 4.83 -22.01 5.76
C GLN A 294 4.91 -21.45 4.33
N LEU A 295 4.57 -22.28 3.35
CA LEU A 295 4.53 -21.90 1.94
C LEU A 295 3.09 -21.95 1.43
N TYR A 296 2.66 -20.86 0.83
CA TYR A 296 1.36 -20.69 0.21
C TYR A 296 1.53 -20.37 -1.26
N GLN A 297 0.69 -20.96 -2.11
CA GLN A 297 0.64 -20.67 -3.55
C GLN A 297 -0.73 -20.11 -3.91
N PHE A 298 -0.75 -19.05 -4.70
CA PHE A 298 -1.98 -18.36 -5.07
C PHE A 298 -1.91 -17.79 -6.48
N ALA A 299 -3.07 -17.50 -7.05
CA ALA A 299 -3.21 -16.96 -8.39
C ALA A 299 -3.62 -15.49 -8.33
N SER A 300 -3.12 -14.68 -9.25
CA SER A 300 -3.66 -13.35 -9.51
C SER A 300 -5.04 -13.43 -10.18
N LYS A 301 -5.90 -12.45 -9.90
CA LYS A 301 -7.21 -12.28 -10.56
C LYS A 301 -7.14 -12.47 -12.08
N GLY A 302 -8.02 -13.32 -12.61
CA GLY A 302 -8.11 -13.64 -14.05
C GLY A 302 -7.53 -15.01 -14.43
N LEU A 303 -6.83 -15.67 -13.52
CA LEU A 303 -6.35 -17.06 -13.69
C LEU A 303 -7.29 -18.04 -12.95
N SER A 304 -7.52 -19.21 -13.54
CA SER A 304 -8.36 -20.25 -12.95
C SER A 304 -7.68 -20.94 -11.76
N ASN A 305 -8.49 -21.56 -10.89
CA ASN A 305 -7.99 -22.45 -9.84
C ASN A 305 -7.02 -23.49 -10.45
N GLY A 306 -5.82 -23.62 -9.86
CA GLY A 306 -4.75 -24.48 -10.36
C GLY A 306 -3.66 -23.77 -11.18
N MET A 307 -3.85 -22.50 -11.55
CA MET A 307 -2.83 -21.67 -12.23
C MET A 307 -2.19 -20.65 -11.27
N SER A 308 -1.68 -21.12 -10.13
CA SER A 308 -0.95 -20.24 -9.20
C SER A 308 0.31 -19.70 -9.86
N ASN A 309 0.44 -18.38 -9.89
CA ASN A 309 1.58 -17.67 -10.45
C ASN A 309 2.33 -16.84 -9.39
N PHE A 310 1.89 -16.87 -8.13
CA PHE A 310 2.59 -16.27 -7.00
C PHE A 310 2.72 -17.26 -5.85
N SER A 311 3.78 -17.08 -5.09
CA SER A 311 4.05 -17.82 -3.87
C SER A 311 4.35 -16.86 -2.72
N LEU A 312 3.92 -17.23 -1.52
CA LEU A 312 4.17 -16.52 -0.27
C LEU A 312 4.81 -17.52 0.71
N ILE A 313 6.01 -17.22 1.18
CA ILE A 313 6.58 -17.86 2.35
C ILE A 313 6.31 -16.96 3.55
N VAL A 314 5.80 -17.52 4.65
CA VAL A 314 5.70 -16.84 5.94
C VAL A 314 6.47 -17.64 6.98
N ALA A 315 7.23 -16.96 7.82
CA ALA A 315 7.98 -17.55 8.92
C ALA A 315 7.92 -16.64 10.16
N GLY A 316 8.24 -17.19 11.33
CA GLY A 316 8.34 -16.47 12.59
C GLY A 316 7.51 -17.07 13.72
N ASN A 317 7.69 -16.51 14.91
CA ASN A 317 7.10 -17.01 16.16
C ASN A 317 5.71 -16.41 16.47
N ASN A 318 5.28 -15.39 15.73
CA ASN A 318 3.99 -14.72 15.95
C ASN A 318 2.90 -15.26 15.02
N ALA A 319 2.32 -16.40 15.38
CA ALA A 319 1.27 -17.07 14.59
C ALA A 319 0.08 -16.15 14.22
N LYS A 320 -0.30 -15.20 15.09
CA LYS A 320 -1.39 -14.25 14.81
C LYS A 320 -1.03 -13.24 13.72
N LYS A 321 0.20 -12.72 13.73
CA LYS A 321 0.69 -11.82 12.66
C LYS A 321 0.88 -12.59 11.35
N SER A 322 1.45 -13.80 11.41
CA SER A 322 1.62 -14.68 10.24
C SER A 322 0.28 -15.00 9.57
N GLN A 323 -0.75 -15.34 10.34
CA GLN A 323 -2.11 -15.57 9.83
C GLN A 323 -2.74 -14.32 9.20
N ARG A 324 -2.44 -13.11 9.72
CA ARG A 324 -2.94 -11.86 9.11
C ARG A 324 -2.27 -11.58 7.77
N ILE A 325 -0.96 -11.81 7.67
CA ILE A 325 -0.23 -11.65 6.39
C ILE A 325 -0.79 -12.63 5.36
N ASP A 326 -0.91 -13.92 5.72
CA ASP A 326 -1.54 -14.93 4.88
C ASP A 326 -2.95 -14.47 4.45
N ARG A 327 -3.83 -14.13 5.40
CA ARG A 327 -5.20 -13.69 5.10
C ARG A 327 -5.26 -12.47 4.17
N ASN A 328 -4.37 -11.50 4.34
CA ASN A 328 -4.37 -10.25 3.59
C ASN A 328 -3.75 -10.38 2.20
N VAL A 329 -2.76 -11.26 2.03
CA VAL A 329 -2.10 -11.53 0.74
C VAL A 329 -2.89 -12.58 -0.08
N TYR A 330 -3.42 -13.62 0.58
CA TYR A 330 -4.11 -14.74 -0.05
C TYR A 330 -5.58 -14.44 -0.42
N ASN A 331 -6.40 -13.87 0.48
CA ASN A 331 -7.85 -13.71 0.20
C ASN A 331 -8.18 -12.58 -0.79
N ARG A 332 -7.21 -11.74 -1.16
CA ARG A 332 -7.46 -10.58 -2.03
C ARG A 332 -6.73 -10.61 -3.36
N SER A 333 -5.74 -11.49 -3.54
CA SER A 333 -5.23 -11.88 -4.86
C SER A 333 -6.29 -12.60 -5.70
N ILE A 334 -7.23 -13.30 -5.04
CA ILE A 334 -8.42 -13.91 -5.64
C ILE A 334 -9.44 -12.83 -6.11
N ASN A 335 -9.45 -11.63 -5.50
CA ASN A 335 -10.55 -10.66 -5.70
C ASN A 335 -10.17 -9.32 -6.35
N ASN A 336 -8.92 -8.84 -6.32
CA ASN A 336 -8.55 -7.56 -6.95
C ASN A 336 -7.09 -7.53 -7.47
N SER A 337 -6.91 -7.18 -8.74
CA SER A 337 -5.64 -6.73 -9.30
C SER A 337 -5.48 -5.23 -8.99
N THR A 338 -4.73 -4.89 -7.94
CA THR A 338 -4.37 -3.49 -7.68
C THR A 338 -2.97 -3.41 -7.11
N ASN A 339 -2.26 -2.32 -7.44
CA ASN A 339 -1.12 -1.75 -6.71
C ASN A 339 -1.40 -1.46 -5.21
N GLY A 340 -2.45 -2.04 -4.65
CA GLY A 340 -2.86 -1.97 -3.25
C GLY A 340 -2.47 -3.20 -2.43
N LYS A 341 -1.42 -3.94 -2.83
CA LYS A 341 -0.95 -5.12 -2.09
C LYS A 341 -0.64 -4.81 -0.61
N ILE A 342 -0.34 -3.56 -0.25
CA ILE A 342 0.12 -3.19 1.11
C ILE A 342 -0.65 -2.04 1.79
N ALA A 343 -1.45 -1.23 1.08
CA ALA A 343 -2.46 -0.35 1.73
C ALA A 343 -3.46 -1.13 2.62
N GLN A 344 -3.46 -2.46 2.49
CA GLN A 344 -4.30 -3.42 3.21
C GLN A 344 -3.54 -4.20 4.29
N ILE A 345 -2.20 -4.27 4.21
CA ILE A 345 -1.32 -4.62 5.34
C ILE A 345 -1.24 -3.44 6.32
N MET A 346 -1.46 -2.20 5.82
CA MET A 346 -1.60 -0.98 6.60
C MET A 346 -2.95 -0.77 7.30
N ARG A 347 -3.89 -1.71 7.13
CA ARG A 347 -5.15 -1.81 7.90
C ARG A 347 -5.02 -2.91 8.93
#